data_AF-A0A7W4P4N2-F1
#
_entry.id   AF-A0A7W4P4N2-F1
#
_cell.length_a   1.000
_cell.length_b   1.000
_cell.length_c   1.000
_cell.angle_alpha   90.00
_cell.angle_beta   90.00
_cell.angle_gamma   90.00
#
_symmetry.space_group_name_H-M   'P 1'
#
loop_
_entity.id
_entity.type
_entity.pdbx_description
1 polymer ?
#
loop_
_entity_poly.entity_id
_entity_poly.type
_entity_poly.pdbx_seq_one_letter_code
_entity_poly.pdbx_strand_id
1 'polypeptide(L)'
;MAWHDRVKTALDESRTLILGAQILLGFQYQATFQDRFDTLPRHARVMAAMALGLMLLTIGLLIAPSAYHRIAERGRSTGRIHILIGRLAAAALLPFAAAFGLDMAIATEHMLGGDIWAGGAAGAGLTALALAGWYGAGMIMKQHTGAAERHKARAQQDRRAVAPLHARVEQMLTEARVILPGAQALLGFQLAMVLTAAFEKLPALSRLAHGGALFCVAMAVILLITPAALHRIVWAGEDSERFLRVGGGLTTLALLPLALGLAGDSYVVAARIANARSAGVAAAAATAVVLPGLWFLWPMAARRSRSISAQRRRQSRRRFGS
;
A
#
# COMPACT_ATOMS: atom_id res chain seq x y z
N MET A 1 -9.52 27.22 3.67
CA MET A 1 -9.49 25.81 3.24
C MET A 1 -10.11 24.92 4.29
N ALA A 2 -11.20 24.28 3.91
CA ALA A 2 -11.98 23.40 4.76
C ALA A 2 -11.12 22.18 5.13
N TRP A 3 -11.39 21.59 6.29
CA TRP A 3 -10.62 20.46 6.82
C TRP A 3 -10.68 19.21 5.93
N HIS A 4 -11.78 19.07 5.19
CA HIS A 4 -11.96 18.08 4.13
C HIS A 4 -10.87 18.20 3.06
N ASP A 5 -10.54 19.43 2.64
CA ASP A 5 -9.52 19.70 1.63
C ASP A 5 -8.16 19.13 2.04
N ARG A 6 -7.76 19.21 3.32
CA ARG A 6 -6.45 18.70 3.77
C ARG A 6 -6.35 17.17 3.80
N VAL A 7 -7.42 16.48 4.20
CA VAL A 7 -7.45 15.02 4.12
C VAL A 7 -7.41 14.58 2.66
N LYS A 8 -8.18 15.27 1.81
CA LYS A 8 -8.21 15.05 0.37
C LYS A 8 -6.84 15.27 -0.26
N THR A 9 -6.18 16.39 0.01
CA THR A 9 -4.81 16.67 -0.46
C THR A 9 -3.82 15.59 0.01
N ALA A 10 -3.81 15.21 1.29
CA ALA A 10 -2.89 14.17 1.78
C ALA A 10 -3.17 12.79 1.15
N LEU A 11 -4.45 12.48 0.87
CA LEU A 11 -4.82 11.25 0.15
C LEU A 11 -4.48 11.32 -1.33
N ASP A 12 -4.62 12.47 -1.99
CA ASP A 12 -4.26 12.69 -3.39
C ASP A 12 -2.73 12.67 -3.58
N GLU A 13 -1.96 13.16 -2.60
CA GLU A 13 -0.50 12.99 -2.51
C GLU A 13 -0.15 11.50 -2.36
N SER A 14 -0.82 10.80 -1.43
CA SER A 14 -0.65 9.36 -1.25
C SER A 14 -1.01 8.58 -2.52
N ARG A 15 -2.04 9.01 -3.26
CA ARG A 15 -2.47 8.40 -4.53
C ARG A 15 -1.36 8.44 -5.57
N THR A 16 -0.66 9.57 -5.69
CA THR A 16 0.44 9.72 -6.65
C THR A 16 1.59 8.78 -6.32
N LEU A 17 1.97 8.68 -5.04
CA LEU A 17 3.02 7.76 -4.58
C LEU A 17 2.62 6.29 -4.72
N ILE A 18 1.37 5.96 -4.39
CA ILE A 18 0.84 4.59 -4.45
C ILE A 18 0.78 4.08 -5.90
N LEU A 19 0.35 4.92 -6.83
CA LEU A 19 0.30 4.55 -8.25
C LEU A 19 1.70 4.20 -8.77
N GLY A 20 2.72 5.01 -8.46
CA GLY A 20 4.11 4.72 -8.83
C GLY A 20 4.60 3.39 -8.24
N ALA A 21 4.33 3.15 -6.96
CA ALA A 21 4.74 1.89 -6.31
C ALA A 21 4.04 0.65 -6.88
N GLN A 22 2.76 0.73 -7.17
CA GLN A 22 2.01 -0.39 -7.72
C GLN A 22 2.41 -0.71 -9.17
N ILE A 23 2.72 0.30 -9.98
CA ILE A 23 3.25 0.10 -11.33
C ILE A 23 4.62 -0.59 -11.28
N LEU A 24 5.52 -0.12 -10.42
CA LEU A 24 6.84 -0.74 -10.25
C LEU A 24 6.74 -2.18 -9.76
N LEU A 25 5.86 -2.47 -8.80
CA LEU A 25 5.62 -3.86 -8.36
C LEU A 25 5.13 -4.73 -9.52
N GLY A 26 4.18 -4.24 -10.31
CA GLY A 26 3.65 -4.97 -11.47
C GLY A 26 4.74 -5.26 -12.51
N PHE A 27 5.61 -4.28 -12.77
CA PHE A 27 6.78 -4.48 -13.60
C PHE A 27 7.75 -5.51 -13.01
N GLN A 28 8.06 -5.45 -11.71
CA GLN A 28 8.93 -6.43 -11.05
C GLN A 28 8.38 -7.86 -11.16
N TYR A 29 7.06 -8.04 -11.00
CA TYR A 29 6.43 -9.34 -11.25
C TYR A 29 6.62 -9.79 -12.68
N GLN A 30 6.33 -8.93 -13.66
CA GLN A 30 6.46 -9.26 -15.07
C GLN A 30 7.92 -9.50 -15.50
N ALA A 31 8.87 -8.77 -14.94
CA ALA A 31 10.30 -8.85 -15.26
C ALA A 31 10.85 -10.26 -15.05
N THR A 32 10.37 -10.98 -14.02
CA THR A 32 10.80 -12.36 -13.73
C THR A 32 10.39 -13.39 -14.79
N PHE A 33 9.49 -13.00 -15.70
CA PHE A 33 8.98 -13.82 -16.80
C PHE A 33 9.53 -13.41 -18.17
N GLN A 34 10.41 -12.41 -18.22
CA GLN A 34 11.07 -12.00 -19.46
C GLN A 34 12.25 -12.93 -19.78
N ASP A 35 12.52 -13.14 -21.07
CA ASP A 35 13.53 -14.11 -21.54
C ASP A 35 14.94 -13.84 -20.99
N ARG A 36 15.28 -12.58 -20.73
CA ARG A 36 16.59 -12.19 -20.19
C ARG A 36 16.72 -12.37 -18.68
N PHE A 37 15.64 -12.69 -17.96
CA PHE A 37 15.73 -12.87 -16.51
C PHE A 37 16.57 -14.10 -16.14
N ASP A 38 16.52 -15.15 -16.96
CA ASP A 38 17.28 -16.39 -16.72
C ASP A 38 18.78 -16.26 -16.94
N THR A 39 19.20 -15.26 -17.73
CA THR A 39 20.62 -14.98 -17.95
C THR A 39 21.23 -14.16 -16.82
N LEU A 40 20.41 -13.65 -15.89
CA LEU A 40 20.90 -12.87 -14.75
C LEU A 40 21.69 -13.72 -13.77
N PRO A 41 22.81 -13.18 -13.25
CA PRO A 41 23.60 -13.85 -12.24
C PRO A 41 22.79 -14.04 -10.95
N ARG A 42 23.22 -14.99 -10.11
CA ARG A 42 22.46 -15.40 -8.92
C ARG A 42 22.25 -14.25 -7.94
N HIS A 43 23.23 -13.36 -7.76
CA HIS A 43 23.10 -12.21 -6.86
C HIS A 43 22.05 -11.21 -7.36
N ALA A 44 22.00 -10.91 -8.67
CA ALA A 44 21.00 -10.03 -9.25
C ALA A 44 19.58 -10.60 -9.09
N ARG A 45 19.40 -11.92 -9.22
CA ARG A 45 18.13 -12.59 -8.93
C ARG A 45 17.71 -12.47 -7.46
N VAL A 46 18.66 -12.60 -6.53
CA VAL A 46 18.40 -12.37 -5.08
C VAL A 46 18.04 -10.91 -4.82
N MET A 47 18.73 -9.96 -5.46
CA MET A 47 18.40 -8.53 -5.38
C MET A 47 16.98 -8.24 -5.88
N ALA A 48 16.57 -8.86 -6.99
CA ALA A 48 15.20 -8.73 -7.51
C ALA A 48 14.16 -9.26 -6.50
N ALA A 49 14.43 -10.41 -5.85
CA ALA A 49 13.55 -10.93 -4.80
C ALA A 49 13.47 -10.00 -3.57
N MET A 50 14.60 -9.41 -3.16
CA MET A 50 14.64 -8.43 -2.07
C MET A 50 13.87 -7.16 -2.43
N ALA A 51 14.06 -6.62 -3.65
CA ALA A 51 13.34 -5.46 -4.16
C ALA A 51 11.83 -5.70 -4.16
N LEU A 52 11.39 -6.89 -4.60
CA LEU A 52 9.99 -7.30 -4.58
C LEU A 52 9.41 -7.35 -3.16
N GLY A 53 10.13 -7.94 -2.20
CA GLY A 53 9.73 -7.97 -0.81
C GLY A 53 9.58 -6.56 -0.19
N LEU A 54 10.52 -5.67 -0.51
CA LEU A 54 10.49 -4.26 -0.09
C LEU A 54 9.33 -3.50 -0.74
N MET A 55 9.01 -3.77 -2.01
CA MET A 55 7.85 -3.17 -2.69
C MET A 55 6.52 -3.64 -2.12
N LEU A 56 6.40 -4.93 -1.80
CA LEU A 56 5.22 -5.45 -1.10
C LEU A 56 5.03 -4.78 0.27
N LEU A 57 6.11 -4.60 1.03
CA LEU A 57 6.07 -3.87 2.30
C LEU A 57 5.66 -2.41 2.09
N THR A 58 6.19 -1.75 1.06
CA THR A 58 5.83 -0.38 0.69
C THR A 58 4.34 -0.25 0.44
N ILE A 59 3.77 -1.10 -0.42
CA ILE A 59 2.33 -1.10 -0.72
C ILE A 59 1.51 -1.41 0.53
N GLY A 60 1.96 -2.36 1.36
CA GLY A 60 1.37 -2.65 2.66
C GLY A 60 1.25 -1.41 3.53
N LEU A 61 2.33 -0.64 3.67
CA LEU A 61 2.40 0.59 4.47
C LEU A 61 1.58 1.74 3.87
N LEU A 62 1.54 1.86 2.55
CA LEU A 62 0.79 2.94 1.88
C LEU A 62 -0.73 2.72 1.91
N ILE A 63 -1.19 1.46 1.89
CA ILE A 63 -2.62 1.12 1.99
C ILE A 63 -3.11 1.09 3.45
N ALA A 64 -2.22 0.82 4.41
CA ALA A 64 -2.54 0.72 5.83
C ALA A 64 -3.32 1.92 6.43
N PRO A 65 -3.06 3.20 6.10
CA PRO A 65 -3.82 4.32 6.65
C PRO A 65 -5.30 4.28 6.27
N SER A 66 -5.61 3.93 5.01
CA SER A 66 -6.98 3.75 4.54
C SER A 66 -7.67 2.63 5.31
N ALA A 67 -7.02 1.48 5.46
CA ALA A 67 -7.56 0.36 6.24
C ALA A 67 -7.78 0.74 7.72
N TYR A 68 -6.82 1.45 8.32
CA TYR A 68 -6.91 1.94 9.70
C TYR A 68 -8.06 2.91 9.90
N HIS A 69 -8.23 3.88 9.00
CA HIS A 69 -9.32 4.84 9.09
C HIS A 69 -10.69 4.16 9.12
N ARG A 70 -10.85 3.14 8.30
CA ARG A 70 -12.12 2.44 8.12
C ARG A 70 -12.43 1.49 9.27
N ILE A 71 -11.44 0.71 9.69
CA ILE A 71 -11.63 -0.34 10.69
C ILE A 71 -11.56 0.22 12.12
N ALA A 72 -10.57 1.07 12.42
CA ALA A 72 -10.34 1.58 13.77
C ALA A 72 -11.18 2.81 14.10
N GLU A 73 -11.34 3.74 13.15
CA GLU A 73 -12.06 5.01 13.35
C GLU A 73 -13.49 5.01 12.77
N ARG A 74 -13.92 3.96 12.07
CA ARG A 74 -15.23 3.87 11.40
C ARG A 74 -15.50 5.03 10.43
N GLY A 75 -14.46 5.50 9.74
CA GLY A 75 -14.58 6.63 8.82
C GLY A 75 -14.82 7.98 9.53
N ARG A 76 -14.47 8.08 10.81
CA ARG A 76 -14.43 9.35 11.54
C ARG A 76 -13.02 9.88 11.56
N SER A 77 -12.84 11.04 10.96
CA SER A 77 -11.50 11.57 10.83
C SER A 77 -11.12 12.37 12.07
N THR A 78 -10.21 11.80 12.85
CA THR A 78 -9.67 12.39 14.08
C THR A 78 -8.29 13.00 13.83
N GLY A 79 -7.84 13.92 14.68
CA GLY A 79 -6.51 14.51 14.51
C GLY A 79 -5.34 13.50 14.51
N ARG A 80 -5.53 12.36 15.18
CA ARG A 80 -4.53 11.29 15.26
C ARG A 80 -4.30 10.60 13.93
N ILE A 81 -5.32 10.51 13.07
CA ILE A 81 -5.18 9.79 11.82
C ILE A 81 -4.29 10.51 10.82
N HIS A 82 -4.32 11.85 10.83
CA HIS A 82 -3.42 12.68 10.04
C HIS A 82 -1.96 12.41 10.36
N ILE A 83 -1.63 12.32 11.65
CA ILE A 83 -0.28 12.01 12.11
C ILE A 83 0.11 10.58 11.69
N LEU A 84 -0.83 9.65 11.77
CA LEU A 84 -0.60 8.26 11.38
C LEU A 84 -0.36 8.12 9.87
N ILE A 85 -1.20 8.75 9.04
CA ILE A 85 -1.05 8.80 7.57
C ILE A 85 0.33 9.33 7.22
N GLY A 86 0.72 10.48 7.76
CA GLY A 86 2.04 11.06 7.48
C GLY A 86 3.21 10.19 7.92
N ARG A 87 3.10 9.51 9.07
CA ARG A 87 4.15 8.59 9.56
C ARG A 87 4.28 7.33 8.70
N LEU A 88 3.15 6.74 8.30
CA LEU A 88 3.14 5.54 7.47
C LEU A 88 3.59 5.85 6.04
N ALA A 89 3.11 6.95 5.47
CA ALA A 89 3.56 7.43 4.16
C ALA A 89 5.06 7.70 4.16
N ALA A 90 5.58 8.38 5.18
CA ALA A 90 7.02 8.56 5.35
C ALA A 90 7.73 7.19 5.46
N ALA A 91 7.33 6.34 6.41
CA ALA A 91 7.95 5.03 6.62
C ALA A 91 7.97 4.15 5.35
N ALA A 92 7.00 4.29 4.45
CA ALA A 92 6.95 3.58 3.18
C ALA A 92 8.01 4.05 2.16
N LEU A 93 8.48 5.30 2.25
CA LEU A 93 9.52 5.83 1.36
C LEU A 93 10.87 5.13 1.54
N LEU A 94 11.17 4.60 2.73
CA LEU A 94 12.42 3.87 2.99
C LEU A 94 12.52 2.56 2.18
N PRO A 95 11.60 1.59 2.34
CA PRO A 95 11.63 0.37 1.53
C PRO A 95 11.43 0.67 0.04
N PHE A 96 10.67 1.71 -0.32
CA PHE A 96 10.54 2.14 -1.72
C PHE A 96 11.87 2.60 -2.32
N ALA A 97 12.62 3.48 -1.62
CA ALA A 97 13.94 3.94 -2.07
C ALA A 97 14.94 2.79 -2.24
N ALA A 98 14.91 1.84 -1.30
CA ALA A 98 15.77 0.67 -1.32
C ALA A 98 15.42 -0.27 -2.48
N ALA A 99 14.13 -0.57 -2.69
CA ALA A 99 13.68 -1.39 -3.80
C ALA A 99 14.05 -0.75 -5.16
N PHE A 100 13.78 0.54 -5.31
CA PHE A 100 14.10 1.27 -6.54
C PHE A 100 15.61 1.32 -6.82
N GLY A 101 16.44 1.46 -5.78
CA GLY A 101 17.89 1.39 -5.91
C GLY A 101 18.39 0.00 -6.30
N LEU A 102 17.79 -1.07 -5.76
CA LEU A 102 18.11 -2.44 -6.16
C LEU A 102 17.73 -2.69 -7.63
N ASP A 103 16.57 -2.22 -8.08
CA ASP A 103 16.16 -2.31 -9.49
C ASP A 103 17.14 -1.55 -10.41
N MET A 104 17.55 -0.34 -10.01
CA MET A 104 18.52 0.44 -10.78
C MET A 104 19.91 -0.21 -10.81
N ALA A 105 20.33 -0.85 -9.70
CA ALA A 105 21.58 -1.58 -9.65
C ALA A 105 21.58 -2.75 -10.64
N ILE A 106 20.50 -3.53 -10.67
CA ILE A 106 20.33 -4.65 -11.62
C ILE A 106 20.33 -4.12 -13.06
N ALA A 107 19.60 -3.04 -13.33
CA ALA A 107 19.52 -2.46 -14.67
C ALA A 107 20.88 -1.94 -15.15
N THR A 108 21.63 -1.27 -14.27
CA THR A 108 22.94 -0.68 -14.59
C THR A 108 24.01 -1.76 -14.76
N GLU A 109 24.04 -2.77 -13.89
CA GLU A 109 24.92 -3.93 -14.04
C GLU A 109 24.68 -4.61 -15.40
N HIS A 110 23.42 -4.81 -15.77
CA HIS A 110 23.06 -5.41 -17.06
C HIS A 110 23.46 -4.52 -18.25
N MET A 111 23.32 -3.20 -18.13
CA MET A 111 23.63 -2.26 -19.22
C MET A 111 25.14 -2.08 -19.43
N LEU A 112 25.94 -2.12 -18.37
CA LEU A 112 27.39 -1.89 -18.41
C LEU A 112 28.21 -3.19 -18.56
N GLY A 113 27.59 -4.27 -19.03
CA GLY A 113 28.31 -5.52 -19.33
C GLY A 113 28.65 -6.39 -18.12
N GLY A 114 27.92 -6.24 -17.01
CA GLY A 114 28.05 -7.11 -15.82
C GLY A 114 28.96 -6.57 -14.71
N ASP A 115 29.34 -5.29 -14.75
CA ASP A 115 30.12 -4.69 -13.67
C ASP A 115 29.24 -4.45 -12.41
N ILE A 116 29.41 -5.34 -11.43
CA ILE A 116 28.69 -5.31 -10.16
C ILE A 116 28.99 -4.05 -9.34
N TRP A 117 30.20 -3.48 -9.45
CA TRP A 117 30.58 -2.30 -8.69
C TRP A 117 29.94 -1.05 -9.26
N ALA A 118 29.90 -0.93 -10.60
CA ALA A 118 29.18 0.14 -11.26
C ALA A 118 27.67 0.07 -10.98
N GLY A 119 27.07 -1.14 -11.06
CA GLY A 119 25.68 -1.35 -10.69
C GLY A 119 25.38 -1.00 -9.23
N GLY A 120 26.19 -1.51 -8.30
CA GLY A 120 26.07 -1.23 -6.87
C GLY A 120 26.22 0.26 -6.54
N ALA A 121 27.19 0.95 -7.14
CA ALA A 121 27.41 2.38 -6.96
C ALA A 121 26.23 3.21 -7.49
N ALA A 122 25.70 2.86 -8.68
CA ALA A 122 24.53 3.53 -9.25
C ALA A 122 23.28 3.35 -8.38
N GLY A 123 23.00 2.11 -7.94
CA GLY A 123 21.86 1.82 -7.07
C GLY A 123 21.98 2.51 -5.71
N ALA A 124 23.14 2.40 -5.05
CA ALA A 124 23.39 3.05 -3.76
C ALA A 124 23.34 4.59 -3.87
N GLY A 125 23.92 5.16 -4.93
CA GLY A 125 23.88 6.58 -5.22
C GLY A 125 22.46 7.09 -5.42
N LEU A 126 21.63 6.35 -6.18
CA LEU A 126 20.24 6.71 -6.41
C LEU A 126 19.39 6.59 -5.14
N THR A 127 19.56 5.54 -4.35
CA THR A 127 18.90 5.41 -3.04
C THR A 127 19.31 6.55 -2.11
N ALA A 128 20.59 6.88 -2.03
CA ALA A 128 21.08 7.98 -1.20
C ALA A 128 20.50 9.32 -1.65
N LEU A 129 20.46 9.58 -2.96
CA LEU A 129 19.85 10.79 -3.54
C LEU A 129 18.35 10.86 -3.24
N ALA A 130 17.62 9.75 -3.39
CA ALA A 130 16.20 9.67 -3.08
C ALA A 130 15.93 9.96 -1.59
N LEU A 131 16.70 9.34 -0.69
CA LEU A 131 16.58 9.57 0.75
C LEU A 131 16.96 11.00 1.14
N ALA A 132 18.03 11.56 0.56
CA ALA A 132 18.42 12.94 0.78
C ALA A 132 17.34 13.92 0.29
N GLY A 133 16.75 13.67 -0.88
CA GLY A 133 15.67 14.47 -1.42
C GLY A 133 14.39 14.41 -0.58
N TRP A 134 13.95 13.21 -0.19
CA TRP A 134 12.68 13.03 0.52
C TRP A 134 12.77 13.36 2.01
N TYR A 135 13.82 12.90 2.69
CA TYR A 135 14.00 13.11 4.13
C TYR A 135 14.90 14.29 4.45
N GLY A 136 16.00 14.46 3.73
CA GLY A 136 16.97 15.54 3.97
C GLY A 136 16.35 16.93 3.75
N ALA A 137 15.76 17.17 2.57
CA ALA A 137 15.07 18.44 2.29
C ALA A 137 13.93 18.70 3.29
N GLY A 138 13.17 17.65 3.62
CA GLY A 138 12.12 17.69 4.63
C GLY A 138 12.62 18.10 6.01
N MET A 139 13.77 17.58 6.46
CA MET A 139 14.38 17.94 7.75
C MET A 139 14.92 19.37 7.77
N ILE A 140 15.52 19.84 6.68
CA ILE A 140 16.07 21.20 6.55
C ILE A 140 14.94 22.22 6.62
N MET A 141 13.87 22.05 5.84
CA MET A 141 12.70 22.94 5.87
C MET A 141 11.95 22.88 7.21
N LYS A 142 11.95 21.73 7.88
CA LYS A 142 11.34 21.54 9.20
C LYS A 142 12.00 22.40 10.29
N GLN A 143 13.28 22.72 10.15
CA GLN A 143 14.04 23.57 11.07
C GLN A 143 13.72 25.07 10.88
N HIS A 144 13.51 25.52 9.64
CA HIS A 144 13.29 26.94 9.33
C HIS A 144 11.83 27.40 9.44
N THR A 145 10.85 26.59 9.04
CA THR A 145 9.43 27.02 8.93
C THR A 145 8.46 26.20 9.77
N GLY A 146 8.93 25.09 10.34
CA GLY A 146 8.05 24.04 10.86
C GLY A 146 7.39 24.33 12.22
N ALA A 147 7.97 25.15 13.09
CA ALA A 147 7.41 25.36 14.44
C ALA A 147 6.10 26.18 14.41
N ALA A 148 6.11 27.31 13.69
CA ALA A 148 4.97 28.21 13.58
C ALA A 148 3.78 27.56 12.85
N GLU A 149 4.04 26.84 11.74
CA GLU A 149 3.01 26.13 11.01
C GLU A 149 2.41 24.95 11.79
N ARG A 150 3.23 24.18 12.53
CA ARG A 150 2.73 23.09 13.38
C ARG A 150 1.84 23.59 14.51
N HIS A 151 2.17 24.74 15.11
CA HIS A 151 1.32 25.35 16.13
C HIS A 151 -0.03 25.79 15.54
N LYS A 152 -0.04 26.44 14.36
CA LYS A 152 -1.28 26.78 13.64
C LYS A 152 -2.10 25.54 13.26
N ALA A 153 -1.43 24.49 12.76
CA ALA A 153 -2.07 23.24 12.39
C ALA A 153 -2.71 22.53 13.60
N ARG A 154 -2.01 22.44 14.75
CA ARG A 154 -2.50 21.84 16.00
C ARG A 154 -3.63 22.66 16.63
N ALA A 155 -3.49 23.98 16.72
CA ALA A 155 -4.51 24.86 17.30
C ALA A 155 -5.84 24.82 16.53
N GLN A 156 -5.78 24.59 15.21
CA GLN A 156 -6.97 24.44 14.37
C GLN A 156 -7.53 23.01 14.34
N GLN A 157 -6.80 22.04 14.88
CA GLN A 157 -7.16 20.62 14.96
C GLN A 157 -8.00 20.32 16.19
N ASP A 158 -7.70 20.97 17.33
CA ASP A 158 -8.44 20.80 18.59
C ASP A 158 -9.84 21.48 18.58
N ARG A 159 -10.10 22.41 17.64
CA ARG A 159 -11.36 23.17 17.56
C ARG A 159 -12.49 22.51 16.75
N ARG A 160 -12.35 21.29 16.19
CA ARG A 160 -13.23 20.82 15.09
C ARG A 160 -14.28 19.76 15.46
N ALA A 161 -15.53 20.06 15.08
CA ALA A 161 -16.69 19.17 15.05
C ALA A 161 -16.53 18.03 14.02
N VAL A 162 -17.37 16.99 14.15
CA VAL A 162 -17.45 15.85 13.22
C VAL A 162 -17.63 16.36 11.78
N ALA A 163 -16.82 15.85 10.85
CA ALA A 163 -16.89 16.24 9.44
C ALA A 163 -18.31 15.99 8.86
N PRO A 164 -18.81 16.90 8.01
CA PRO A 164 -20.12 16.73 7.37
C PRO A 164 -20.17 15.45 6.53
N LEU A 165 -21.37 14.92 6.31
CA LEU A 165 -21.59 13.64 5.63
C LEU A 165 -20.93 13.59 4.24
N HIS A 166 -21.14 14.64 3.43
CA HIS A 166 -20.54 14.77 2.11
C HIS A 166 -19.01 14.64 2.12
N ALA A 167 -18.34 15.32 3.06
CA ALA A 167 -16.89 15.23 3.23
C ALA A 167 -16.41 13.81 3.57
N ARG A 168 -17.23 13.03 4.30
CA ARG A 168 -16.91 11.63 4.65
C ARG A 168 -17.15 10.69 3.47
N VAL A 169 -18.17 10.95 2.66
CA VAL A 169 -18.44 10.22 1.42
C VAL A 169 -17.33 10.45 0.40
N GLU A 170 -16.95 11.70 0.15
CA GLU A 170 -15.82 12.03 -0.73
C GLU A 170 -14.54 11.34 -0.25
N GLN A 171 -14.24 11.42 1.05
CA GLN A 171 -13.05 10.78 1.62
C GLN A 171 -13.08 9.25 1.43
N MET A 172 -14.22 8.60 1.62
CA MET A 172 -14.41 7.17 1.35
C MET A 172 -14.12 6.83 -0.12
N LEU A 173 -14.56 7.66 -1.05
CA LEU A 173 -14.34 7.46 -2.49
C LEU A 173 -12.87 7.67 -2.83
N THR A 174 -12.22 8.66 -2.22
CA THR A 174 -10.78 8.89 -2.40
C THR A 174 -9.97 7.71 -1.86
N GLU A 175 -10.29 7.15 -0.70
CA GLU A 175 -9.63 5.96 -0.17
C GLU A 175 -9.71 4.76 -1.12
N ALA A 176 -10.86 4.54 -1.76
CA ALA A 176 -11.00 3.51 -2.79
C ALA A 176 -10.16 3.83 -4.04
N ARG A 177 -10.18 5.09 -4.50
CA ARG A 177 -9.41 5.58 -5.67
C ARG A 177 -7.92 5.63 -5.46
N VAL A 178 -7.46 5.62 -4.21
CA VAL A 178 -6.04 5.50 -3.88
C VAL A 178 -5.53 4.10 -4.23
N ILE A 179 -6.36 3.07 -4.03
CA ILE A 179 -5.97 1.65 -4.19
C ILE A 179 -6.28 1.15 -5.60
N LEU A 180 -7.41 1.60 -6.16
CA LEU A 180 -7.97 1.10 -7.40
C LEU A 180 -7.01 1.16 -8.60
N PRO A 181 -6.37 2.31 -8.93
CA PRO A 181 -5.53 2.42 -10.11
C PRO A 181 -4.40 1.39 -10.17
N GLY A 182 -3.70 1.15 -9.07
CA GLY A 182 -2.64 0.14 -9.12
C GLY A 182 -3.11 -1.28 -8.90
N ALA A 183 -4.27 -1.53 -8.28
CA ALA A 183 -4.90 -2.84 -8.39
C ALA A 183 -5.25 -3.18 -9.86
N GLN A 184 -5.69 -2.18 -10.64
CA GLN A 184 -5.92 -2.32 -12.08
C GLN A 184 -4.62 -2.53 -12.86
N ALA A 185 -3.55 -1.79 -12.52
CA ALA A 185 -2.24 -2.00 -13.13
C ALA A 185 -1.73 -3.42 -12.87
N LEU A 186 -1.76 -3.88 -11.61
CA LEU A 186 -1.36 -5.25 -11.23
C LEU A 186 -2.15 -6.30 -12.01
N LEU A 187 -3.48 -6.15 -12.11
CA LEU A 187 -4.32 -7.03 -12.91
C LEU A 187 -3.85 -7.11 -14.37
N GLY A 188 -3.53 -5.96 -14.98
CA GLY A 188 -3.01 -5.88 -16.34
C GLY A 188 -1.67 -6.59 -16.50
N PHE A 189 -0.72 -6.38 -15.58
CA PHE A 189 0.58 -7.06 -15.60
C PHE A 189 0.45 -8.57 -15.39
N GLN A 190 -0.44 -9.03 -14.50
CA GLN A 190 -0.73 -10.44 -14.31
C GLN A 190 -1.34 -11.09 -15.56
N LEU A 191 -2.23 -10.39 -16.27
CA LEU A 191 -2.79 -10.85 -17.54
C LEU A 191 -1.71 -10.95 -18.61
N ALA A 192 -0.85 -9.93 -18.73
CA ALA A 192 0.26 -9.94 -19.67
C ALA A 192 1.23 -11.09 -19.40
N MET A 193 1.48 -11.41 -18.12
CA MET A 193 2.33 -12.54 -17.72
C MET A 193 1.82 -13.88 -18.25
N VAL A 194 0.50 -14.12 -18.28
CA VAL A 194 -0.10 -15.37 -18.78
C VAL A 194 0.24 -15.61 -20.25
N LEU A 195 0.49 -14.56 -21.02
CA LEU A 195 0.82 -14.64 -22.44
C LEU A 195 2.31 -14.84 -22.73
N THR A 196 3.15 -15.01 -21.71
CA THR A 196 4.60 -15.19 -21.87
C THR A 196 4.97 -16.66 -22.04
N ALA A 197 5.99 -16.96 -22.86
CA ALA A 197 6.52 -18.32 -23.01
C ALA A 197 7.07 -18.90 -21.69
N ALA A 198 7.57 -18.04 -20.80
CA ALA A 198 8.01 -18.43 -19.47
C ALA A 198 6.87 -18.95 -18.59
N PHE A 199 5.65 -18.45 -18.78
CA PHE A 199 4.47 -18.90 -18.03
C PHE A 199 4.05 -20.32 -18.39
N GLU A 200 4.12 -20.69 -19.67
CA GLU A 200 3.78 -22.04 -20.15
C GLU A 200 4.68 -23.11 -19.53
N LYS A 201 5.96 -22.77 -19.31
CA LYS A 201 6.98 -23.64 -18.71
C LYS A 201 6.84 -23.80 -17.20
N LEU A 202 5.93 -23.06 -16.54
CA LEU A 202 5.75 -23.17 -15.10
C LEU A 202 5.12 -24.52 -14.69
N PRO A 203 5.46 -25.02 -13.49
CA PRO A 203 4.74 -26.15 -12.89
C PRO A 203 3.24 -25.89 -12.79
N ALA A 204 2.42 -26.94 -12.93
CA ALA A 204 0.96 -26.84 -12.90
C ALA A 204 0.42 -26.11 -11.65
N LEU A 205 1.01 -26.38 -10.47
CA LEU A 205 0.63 -25.71 -9.23
C LEU A 205 0.89 -24.21 -9.27
N SER A 206 1.98 -23.74 -9.88
CA SER A 206 2.29 -22.31 -10.01
C SER A 206 1.34 -21.62 -10.98
N ARG A 207 0.95 -22.28 -12.08
CA ARG A 207 -0.06 -21.74 -12.99
C ARG A 207 -1.43 -21.62 -12.32
N LEU A 208 -1.84 -22.62 -11.54
CA LEU A 208 -3.08 -22.57 -10.77
C LEU A 208 -3.03 -21.49 -9.67
N ALA A 209 -1.90 -21.37 -8.97
CA ALA A 209 -1.70 -20.32 -7.98
C ALA A 209 -1.79 -18.91 -8.61
N HIS A 210 -1.18 -18.72 -9.78
CA HIS A 210 -1.31 -17.48 -10.55
C HIS A 210 -2.75 -17.22 -10.98
N GLY A 211 -3.46 -18.23 -11.50
CA GLY A 211 -4.88 -18.09 -11.88
C GLY A 211 -5.77 -17.72 -10.69
N GLY A 212 -5.54 -18.33 -9.52
CA GLY A 212 -6.21 -17.96 -8.28
C GLY A 212 -5.88 -16.54 -7.83
N ALA A 213 -4.61 -16.15 -7.92
CA ALA A 213 -4.15 -14.79 -7.59
C ALA A 213 -4.81 -13.74 -8.49
N LEU A 214 -4.81 -13.99 -9.81
CA LEU A 214 -5.43 -13.16 -10.83
C LEU A 214 -6.93 -12.96 -10.56
N PHE A 215 -7.65 -14.05 -10.25
CA PHE A 215 -9.06 -13.98 -9.89
C PHE A 215 -9.30 -13.15 -8.61
N CYS A 216 -8.44 -13.29 -7.61
CA CYS A 216 -8.52 -12.50 -6.39
C CYS A 216 -8.28 -11.00 -6.66
N VAL A 217 -7.26 -10.64 -7.46
CA VAL A 217 -7.04 -9.23 -7.82
C VAL A 217 -8.20 -8.68 -8.64
N ALA A 218 -8.75 -9.45 -9.59
CA ALA A 218 -9.95 -9.06 -10.35
C ALA A 218 -11.15 -8.81 -9.42
N MET A 219 -11.39 -9.68 -8.44
CA MET A 219 -12.44 -9.49 -7.43
C MET A 219 -12.20 -8.22 -6.62
N ALA A 220 -10.95 -7.94 -6.22
CA ALA A 220 -10.60 -6.71 -5.51
C ALA A 220 -10.92 -5.46 -6.35
N VAL A 221 -10.59 -5.47 -7.64
CA VAL A 221 -10.89 -4.37 -8.58
C VAL A 221 -12.41 -4.16 -8.70
N ILE A 222 -13.19 -5.23 -8.87
CA ILE A 222 -14.66 -5.16 -8.92
C ILE A 222 -15.20 -4.51 -7.64
N LEU A 223 -14.76 -4.98 -6.47
CA LEU A 223 -15.18 -4.44 -5.17
C LEU A 223 -14.78 -2.98 -4.96
N LEU A 224 -13.64 -2.53 -5.50
CA LEU A 224 -13.18 -1.14 -5.42
C LEU A 224 -13.93 -0.19 -6.37
N ILE A 225 -14.39 -0.68 -7.52
CA ILE A 225 -15.22 0.09 -8.46
C ILE A 225 -16.66 0.22 -7.95
N THR A 226 -17.16 -0.83 -7.27
CA THR A 226 -18.56 -0.95 -6.85
C THR A 226 -19.09 0.28 -6.08
N PRO A 227 -18.39 0.87 -5.09
CA PRO A 227 -18.89 2.05 -4.38
C PRO A 227 -19.19 3.24 -5.29
N ALA A 228 -18.32 3.53 -6.26
CA ALA A 228 -18.54 4.64 -7.18
C ALA A 228 -19.69 4.35 -8.15
N ALA A 229 -19.80 3.11 -8.64
CA ALA A 229 -20.92 2.68 -9.49
C ALA A 229 -22.25 2.77 -8.73
N LEU A 230 -22.29 2.28 -7.50
CA LEU A 230 -23.46 2.34 -6.63
C LEU A 230 -23.89 3.78 -6.33
N HIS A 231 -22.95 4.66 -5.97
CA HIS A 231 -23.23 6.08 -5.72
C HIS A 231 -23.96 6.73 -6.89
N ARG A 232 -23.53 6.41 -8.13
CA ARG A 232 -24.14 6.92 -9.36
C ARG A 232 -25.49 6.26 -9.68
N ILE A 233 -25.59 4.95 -9.57
CA ILE A 233 -26.76 4.18 -10.07
C ILE A 233 -27.91 4.17 -9.06
N VAL A 234 -27.63 3.94 -7.77
CA VAL A 234 -28.66 3.74 -6.74
C VAL A 234 -28.98 5.03 -6.01
N TRP A 235 -27.97 5.87 -5.78
CA TRP A 235 -28.10 7.11 -5.04
C TRP A 235 -28.17 8.36 -5.93
N ALA A 236 -28.09 8.22 -7.25
CA ALA A 236 -28.10 9.35 -8.20
C ALA A 236 -27.06 10.45 -7.88
N GLY A 237 -25.98 10.10 -7.17
CA GLY A 237 -24.97 11.04 -6.67
C GLY A 237 -25.25 11.66 -5.30
N GLU A 238 -26.39 11.38 -4.68
CA GLU A 238 -26.76 11.89 -3.35
C GLU A 238 -26.02 11.18 -2.21
N ASP A 239 -25.66 11.95 -1.19
CA ASP A 239 -24.92 11.43 -0.05
C ASP A 239 -25.83 10.93 1.07
N SER A 240 -25.62 9.67 1.49
CA SER A 240 -26.35 9.07 2.60
C SER A 240 -25.45 8.28 3.55
N GLU A 241 -25.83 8.21 4.83
CA GLU A 241 -25.15 7.35 5.81
C GLU A 241 -25.25 5.85 5.44
N ARG A 242 -26.28 5.45 4.69
CA ARG A 242 -26.39 4.09 4.16
C ARG A 242 -25.33 3.83 3.09
N PHE A 243 -25.16 4.77 2.15
CA PHE A 243 -24.11 4.70 1.15
C PHE A 243 -22.73 4.59 1.80
N LEU A 244 -22.42 5.46 2.77
CA LEU A 244 -21.13 5.47 3.45
C LEU A 244 -20.79 4.13 4.12
N ARG A 245 -21.79 3.46 4.72
CA ARG A 245 -21.61 2.13 5.33
C ARG A 245 -21.37 1.04 4.28
N VAL A 246 -22.16 1.03 3.20
CA VAL A 246 -22.06 0.02 2.13
C VAL A 246 -20.75 0.19 1.36
N GLY A 247 -20.52 1.39 0.80
CA GLY A 247 -19.31 1.70 0.05
C GLY A 247 -18.06 1.47 0.90
N GLY A 248 -18.15 1.83 2.18
CA GLY A 248 -17.06 1.56 3.09
C GLY A 248 -16.81 0.08 3.41
N GLY A 249 -17.87 -0.70 3.57
CA GLY A 249 -17.77 -2.15 3.72
C GLY A 249 -17.06 -2.77 2.51
N LEU A 250 -17.46 -2.38 1.30
CA LEU A 250 -16.89 -2.87 0.04
C LEU A 250 -15.41 -2.51 -0.11
N THR A 251 -15.01 -1.25 0.15
CA THR A 251 -13.59 -0.85 0.10
C THR A 251 -12.74 -1.64 1.09
N THR A 252 -13.27 -1.94 2.27
CA THR A 252 -12.56 -2.72 3.29
C THR A 252 -12.49 -4.20 2.90
N LEU A 253 -13.59 -4.73 2.37
CA LEU A 253 -13.71 -6.11 1.89
C LEU A 253 -12.74 -6.38 0.73
N ALA A 254 -12.54 -5.41 -0.16
CA ALA A 254 -11.65 -5.52 -1.31
C ALA A 254 -10.18 -5.77 -0.94
N LEU A 255 -9.74 -5.35 0.25
CA LEU A 255 -8.38 -5.57 0.73
C LEU A 255 -8.07 -7.06 0.98
N LEU A 256 -9.08 -7.89 1.30
CA LEU A 256 -8.89 -9.32 1.51
C LEU A 256 -8.46 -10.05 0.23
N PRO A 257 -9.24 -10.02 -0.86
CA PRO A 257 -8.82 -10.67 -2.09
C PRO A 257 -7.57 -9.99 -2.69
N LEU A 258 -7.35 -8.68 -2.48
CA LEU A 258 -6.10 -8.05 -2.88
C LEU A 258 -4.88 -8.66 -2.17
N ALA A 259 -4.96 -8.87 -0.85
CA ALA A 259 -3.86 -9.49 -0.09
C ALA A 259 -3.59 -10.93 -0.54
N LEU A 260 -4.65 -11.70 -0.80
CA LEU A 260 -4.54 -13.08 -1.30
C LEU A 260 -3.93 -13.12 -2.71
N GLY A 261 -4.34 -12.19 -3.58
CA GLY A 261 -3.77 -12.03 -4.92
C GLY A 261 -2.27 -11.78 -4.86
N LEU A 262 -1.85 -10.77 -4.10
CA LEU A 262 -0.44 -10.44 -3.92
C LEU A 262 0.36 -11.59 -3.28
N ALA A 263 -0.23 -12.34 -2.34
CA ALA A 263 0.42 -13.51 -1.76
C ALA A 263 0.62 -14.62 -2.81
N GLY A 264 -0.38 -14.88 -3.66
CA GLY A 264 -0.27 -15.84 -4.75
C GLY A 264 0.76 -15.44 -5.81
N ASP A 265 0.81 -14.18 -6.21
CA ASP A 265 1.86 -13.69 -7.13
C ASP A 265 3.26 -13.83 -6.51
N SER A 266 3.40 -13.46 -5.23
CA SER A 266 4.67 -13.61 -4.52
C SER A 266 5.12 -15.08 -4.44
N TYR A 267 4.20 -16.04 -4.31
CA TYR A 267 4.50 -17.46 -4.41
C TYR A 267 5.13 -17.81 -5.76
N VAL A 268 4.42 -17.45 -6.84
CA VAL A 268 4.79 -17.82 -8.20
C VAL A 268 6.15 -17.22 -8.56
N VAL A 269 6.32 -15.93 -8.26
CA VAL A 269 7.54 -15.19 -8.61
C VAL A 269 8.72 -15.65 -7.76
N ALA A 270 8.58 -15.77 -6.44
CA ALA A 270 9.69 -16.23 -5.60
C ALA A 270 10.10 -17.68 -5.89
N ALA A 271 9.13 -18.56 -6.16
CA ALA A 271 9.43 -19.93 -6.60
C ALA A 271 10.23 -19.94 -7.90
N ARG A 272 9.88 -19.03 -8.84
CA ARG A 272 10.54 -18.90 -10.13
C ARG A 272 11.96 -18.33 -10.02
N ILE A 273 12.15 -17.29 -9.21
CA ILE A 273 13.47 -16.66 -9.01
C ILE A 273 14.47 -17.66 -8.41
N ALA A 274 14.04 -18.36 -7.34
CA ALA A 274 14.88 -19.27 -6.58
C ALA A 274 14.95 -20.70 -7.16
N ASN A 275 14.11 -21.00 -8.15
CA ASN A 275 13.86 -22.36 -8.66
C ASN A 275 13.57 -23.36 -7.51
N ALA A 276 12.82 -22.90 -6.50
CA ALA A 276 12.59 -23.64 -5.26
C ALA A 276 11.19 -23.38 -4.71
N ARG A 277 10.40 -24.44 -4.54
CA ARG A 277 9.03 -24.35 -3.98
C ARG A 277 9.02 -23.75 -2.57
N SER A 278 10.02 -24.07 -1.75
CA SER A 278 10.14 -23.55 -0.38
C SER A 278 10.27 -22.03 -0.35
N ALA A 279 11.01 -21.43 -1.29
CA ALA A 279 11.12 -19.97 -1.42
C ALA A 279 9.78 -19.33 -1.80
N GLY A 280 9.03 -19.96 -2.72
CA GLY A 280 7.66 -19.55 -3.03
C GLY A 280 6.74 -19.59 -1.82
N VAL A 281 6.72 -20.70 -1.08
CA VAL A 281 5.90 -20.84 0.13
C VAL A 281 6.28 -19.80 1.19
N ALA A 282 7.58 -19.57 1.40
CA ALA A 282 8.06 -18.58 2.35
C ALA A 282 7.62 -17.15 1.98
N ALA A 283 7.74 -16.76 0.70
CA ALA A 283 7.29 -15.47 0.21
C ALA A 283 5.77 -15.30 0.34
N ALA A 284 5.00 -16.33 -0.05
CA ALA A 284 3.55 -16.33 0.09
C ALA A 284 3.10 -16.18 1.55
N ALA A 285 3.72 -16.93 2.46
CA ALA A 285 3.44 -16.88 3.88
C ALA A 285 3.80 -15.50 4.47
N ALA A 286 4.96 -14.94 4.11
CA ALA A 286 5.37 -13.61 4.52
C ALA A 286 4.34 -12.55 4.07
N THR A 287 3.94 -12.57 2.80
CA THR A 287 2.94 -11.64 2.24
C THR A 287 1.57 -11.83 2.91
N ALA A 288 1.14 -13.07 3.11
CA ALA A 288 -0.13 -13.43 3.76
C ALA A 288 -0.18 -13.10 5.26
N VAL A 289 0.97 -12.90 5.91
CA VAL A 289 1.05 -12.42 7.30
C VAL A 289 1.16 -10.89 7.33
N VAL A 290 2.07 -10.31 6.56
CA VAL A 290 2.38 -8.88 6.62
C VAL A 290 1.21 -8.04 6.14
N LEU A 291 0.61 -8.33 4.97
CA LEU A 291 -0.46 -7.49 4.42
C LEU A 291 -1.72 -7.55 5.30
N PRO A 292 -2.28 -8.72 5.66
CA PRO A 292 -3.42 -8.76 6.58
C PRO A 292 -3.08 -8.26 7.99
N GLY A 293 -1.82 -8.43 8.42
CA GLY A 293 -1.30 -7.85 9.65
C GLY A 293 -1.43 -6.34 9.70
N LEU A 294 -0.96 -5.66 8.65
CA LEU A 294 -1.04 -4.20 8.51
C LEU A 294 -2.47 -3.71 8.27
N TRP A 295 -3.24 -4.41 7.44
CA TRP A 295 -4.55 -3.94 6.98
C TRP A 295 -5.70 -4.29 7.91
N PHE A 296 -5.63 -5.41 8.64
CA PHE A 296 -6.74 -5.88 9.47
C PHE A 296 -6.34 -6.06 10.94
N LEU A 297 -5.29 -6.83 11.22
CA LEU A 297 -4.95 -7.18 12.61
C LEU A 297 -4.56 -5.95 13.44
N TRP A 298 -3.66 -5.12 12.91
CA TRP A 298 -3.23 -3.90 13.57
C TRP A 298 -4.38 -2.91 13.86
N PRO A 299 -5.23 -2.53 12.88
CA PRO A 299 -6.33 -1.61 13.16
C PRO A 299 -7.42 -2.22 14.05
N MET A 300 -7.67 -3.54 13.97
CA MET A 300 -8.60 -4.22 14.89
C MET A 300 -8.07 -4.22 16.34
N ALA A 301 -6.77 -4.48 16.53
CA ALA A 301 -6.13 -4.42 17.84
C ALA A 301 -6.19 -2.99 18.43
N ALA A 302 -5.90 -1.98 17.60
CA ALA A 302 -6.01 -0.58 18.00
C ALA A 302 -7.44 -0.20 18.42
N ARG A 303 -8.46 -0.73 17.74
CA ARG A 303 -9.87 -0.54 18.10
C ARG A 303 -10.21 -1.17 19.45
N ARG A 304 -9.79 -2.41 19.71
CA ARG A 304 -10.06 -3.14 20.97
C ARG A 304 -9.40 -2.47 22.17
N SER A 305 -8.15 -2.03 22.04
CA SER A 305 -7.44 -1.33 23.12
C SER A 305 -8.16 -0.04 23.54
N ARG A 306 -8.75 0.69 22.58
CA ARG A 306 -9.50 1.92 22.84
C ARG A 306 -10.83 1.67 23.54
N SER A 307 -11.57 0.62 23.18
CA SER A 307 -12.82 0.29 23.89
C SER A 307 -12.55 -0.05 25.36
N ILE A 308 -11.48 -0.81 25.63
CA ILE A 308 -11.06 -1.16 27.00
C ILE A 308 -10.66 0.10 27.79
N SER A 309 -9.86 0.98 27.18
CA SER A 309 -9.41 2.24 27.80
C SER A 309 -10.58 3.18 28.12
N ALA A 310 -11.57 3.29 27.23
CA ALA A 310 -12.75 4.10 27.44
C ALA A 310 -13.63 3.55 28.58
N GLN A 311 -13.74 2.23 28.69
CA GLN A 311 -14.49 1.56 29.76
C GLN A 311 -13.83 1.75 31.13
N ARG A 312 -12.50 1.63 31.22
CA ARG A 312 -11.74 1.93 32.46
C ARG A 312 -11.91 3.39 32.91
N ARG A 313 -11.85 4.34 31.98
CA ARG A 313 -12.08 5.77 32.31
C ARG A 313 -13.48 6.02 32.85
N ARG A 314 -14.51 5.40 32.26
CA ARG A 314 -15.89 5.49 32.77
C ARG A 314 -16.05 4.89 34.17
N GLN A 315 -15.41 3.75 34.46
CA GLN A 315 -15.41 3.14 35.79
C GLN A 315 -14.67 4.00 36.83
N SER A 316 -13.52 4.60 36.48
CA SER A 316 -12.79 5.50 37.37
C SER A 316 -13.58 6.76 37.72
N ARG A 317 -14.27 7.38 36.75
CA ARG A 317 -15.14 8.55 37.00
C ARG A 317 -16.34 8.22 37.88
N ARG A 318 -16.87 7.00 37.80
CA ARG A 318 -17.96 6.54 38.69
C ARG A 318 -17.49 6.28 40.12
N ARG A 319 -16.21 5.94 40.33
CA ARG A 319 -15.64 5.69 41.67
C ARG A 319 -15.19 6.95 42.41
N PHE A 320 -14.87 8.03 41.70
CA PHE A 320 -14.42 9.31 42.28
C PHE A 320 -15.50 10.41 42.25
N GLY A 321 -16.69 10.10 41.75
CA GLY A 321 -17.84 11.02 41.68
C GLY A 321 -18.98 10.66 42.63
N SER A 322 -18.73 9.78 43.61
CA SER A 322 -19.59 9.41 44.75
C SER A 322 -18.87 9.75 46.03
#